data_AF-A0A7I8EVY0-F1
#
_entry.id   AF-A0A7I8EVY0-F1
#
_cell.length_a   1.000
_cell.length_b   1.000
_cell.length_c   1.000
_cell.angle_alpha   90.00
_cell.angle_beta   90.00
_cell.angle_gamma   90.00
#
_symmetry.space_group_name_H-M   'P 1'
#
loop_
_entity.id
_entity.type
_entity.pdbx_description
1 polymer ?
#
loop_
_entity_poly.entity_id
_entity_poly.type
_entity_poly.pdbx_seq_one_letter_code
_entity_poly.pdbx_strand_id
1 'polypeptide(L)'
;MQSVSQIEDHLKFVMEERAPVLARETGCIQREKKFDGADLLQTLVFGWLAHPDGSLEHLASTAATRDVLVSDTAIHKRFNIVRHGSNECDSFERSGQPKINSEMAF
;
A
#
# COMPACT_ATOMS: atom_id res chain seq x y z
N MET A 1 -0.62 9.93 30.89
CA MET A 1 -0.18 8.71 30.19
C MET A 1 -1.41 7.96 29.76
N GLN A 2 -1.50 7.57 28.49
CA GLN A 2 -2.53 6.62 28.09
C GLN A 2 -2.15 5.23 28.62
N SER A 3 -3.13 4.46 29.08
CA SER A 3 -2.90 3.06 29.42
C SER A 3 -2.70 2.24 28.14
N VAL A 4 -2.09 1.06 28.26
CA VAL A 4 -1.94 0.13 27.12
C VAL A 4 -3.30 -0.19 26.49
N SER A 5 -4.34 -0.38 27.30
CA SER A 5 -5.70 -0.64 26.83
C SER A 5 -6.27 0.54 26.02
N GLN A 6 -6.04 1.78 26.44
CA GLN A 6 -6.48 2.95 25.68
C GLN A 6 -5.78 3.04 24.32
N ILE A 7 -4.48 2.73 24.26
CA ILE A 7 -3.73 2.72 23.01
C ILE A 7 -4.24 1.60 22.10
N GLU A 8 -4.52 0.42 22.66
CA GLU A 8 -5.11 -0.70 21.91
C GLU A 8 -6.44 -0.31 21.27
N ASP A 9 -7.34 0.32 22.02
CA ASP A 9 -8.65 0.75 21.52
C ASP A 9 -8.50 1.78 20.38
N HIS A 10 -7.62 2.76 20.56
CA HIS A 10 -7.35 3.76 19.52
C HIS A 10 -6.72 3.14 18.28
N LEU A 11 -5.79 2.21 18.45
CA LEU A 11 -5.10 1.56 17.34
C LEU A 11 -6.08 0.69 16.53
N LYS A 12 -6.93 -0.09 17.21
CA LYS A 12 -8.01 -0.86 16.56
C LYS A 12 -8.96 0.05 15.79
N PHE A 13 -9.43 1.13 16.42
CA PHE A 13 -10.32 2.08 15.76
C PHE A 13 -9.70 2.67 14.49
N VAL A 14 -8.44 3.09 14.55
CA VAL A 14 -7.75 3.66 13.38
C VAL A 14 -7.50 2.60 12.30
N MET A 15 -6.99 1.42 12.69
CA MET A 15 -6.54 0.39 11.77
C MET A 15 -7.66 -0.46 11.17
N GLU A 16 -8.80 -0.59 11.84
CA GLU A 16 -9.89 -1.47 11.41
C GLU A 16 -11.13 -0.67 10.98
N GLU A 17 -11.52 0.36 11.73
CA GLU A 17 -12.78 1.09 11.44
C GLU A 17 -12.57 2.31 10.53
N ARG A 18 -11.53 3.12 10.78
CA ARG A 18 -11.28 4.33 10.01
C ARG A 18 -10.57 4.06 8.69
N ALA A 19 -9.70 3.06 8.64
CA ALA A 19 -8.91 2.76 7.45
C ALA A 19 -9.77 2.43 6.22
N PRO A 20 -10.84 1.60 6.29
CA PRO A 20 -11.72 1.35 5.15
C PRO A 20 -12.44 2.61 4.64
N VAL A 21 -12.89 3.47 5.55
CA VAL A 21 -13.55 4.74 5.20
C VAL A 21 -12.60 5.65 4.44
N LEU A 22 -11.40 5.87 4.99
CA LEU A 22 -10.38 6.70 4.36
C LEU A 22 -9.92 6.10 3.02
N ALA A 23 -9.87 4.78 2.90
CA ALA A 23 -9.44 4.14 1.66
C ALA A 23 -10.40 4.40 0.50
N ARG A 24 -11.70 4.50 0.79
CA ARG A 24 -12.72 4.90 -0.18
C ARG A 24 -12.66 6.40 -0.48
N GLU A 25 -12.56 7.23 0.55
CA GLU A 25 -12.50 8.70 0.42
C GLU A 25 -11.27 9.16 -0.38
N THR A 26 -10.13 8.49 -0.18
CA THR A 26 -8.88 8.80 -0.89
C THR A 26 -8.79 8.11 -2.26
N GLY A 27 -9.69 7.16 -2.55
CA GLY A 27 -9.67 6.37 -3.77
C GLY A 27 -8.50 5.38 -3.86
N CYS A 28 -7.76 5.13 -2.77
CA CYS A 28 -6.68 4.16 -2.75
C CYS A 28 -7.20 2.72 -2.88
N ILE A 29 -8.47 2.50 -2.52
CA ILE A 29 -9.20 1.28 -2.80
C ILE A 29 -10.54 1.63 -3.44
N GLN A 30 -10.65 1.32 -4.73
CA GLN A 30 -11.87 1.56 -5.52
C GLN A 30 -12.75 0.31 -5.60
N ARG A 31 -12.17 -0.88 -5.41
CA ARG A 31 -12.88 -2.14 -5.42
C ARG A 31 -12.47 -2.98 -4.22
N GLU A 32 -13.38 -3.11 -3.28
CA GLU A 32 -13.23 -4.01 -2.14
C GLU A 32 -13.70 -5.42 -2.51
N LYS A 33 -12.82 -6.39 -2.31
CA LYS A 33 -13.14 -7.83 -2.42
C LYS A 33 -12.53 -8.57 -1.24
N LYS A 34 -11.25 -8.91 -1.36
CA LYS A 34 -10.44 -9.58 -0.34
C LYS A 34 -9.34 -8.67 0.24
N PHE A 35 -9.29 -7.42 -0.20
CA PHE A 35 -8.28 -6.46 0.22
C PHE A 35 -8.94 -5.11 0.39
N ASP A 36 -9.04 -4.68 1.65
CA ASP A 36 -9.68 -3.43 2.05
C ASP A 36 -8.67 -2.43 2.64
N GLY A 37 -9.18 -1.30 3.14
CA GLY A 37 -8.35 -0.21 3.66
C GLY A 37 -7.57 -0.60 4.91
N ALA A 38 -8.14 -1.46 5.74
CA ALA A 38 -7.49 -1.98 6.93
C ALA A 38 -6.33 -2.90 6.56
N ASP A 39 -6.54 -3.78 5.57
CA ASP A 39 -5.48 -4.67 5.06
C ASP A 39 -4.32 -3.88 4.47
N LEU A 40 -4.61 -2.86 3.67
CA LEU A 40 -3.59 -2.00 3.09
C LEU A 40 -2.81 -1.27 4.20
N LEU A 41 -3.50 -0.59 5.11
CA LEU A 41 -2.84 0.18 6.17
C LEU A 41 -1.97 -0.72 7.07
N GLN A 42 -2.51 -1.85 7.49
CA GLN A 42 -1.79 -2.80 8.35
C GLN A 42 -0.60 -3.42 7.62
N THR A 43 -0.72 -3.71 6.32
CA THR A 43 0.40 -4.16 5.49
C THR A 43 1.54 -3.13 5.46
N LEU A 44 1.21 -1.85 5.25
CA LEU A 44 2.20 -0.77 5.20
C LEU A 44 2.87 -0.54 6.55
N VAL A 45 2.07 -0.41 7.60
CA VAL A 45 2.57 -0.13 8.95
C VAL A 45 3.43 -1.29 9.45
N PHE A 46 2.95 -2.53 9.38
CA PHE A 46 3.72 -3.67 9.88
C PHE A 46 4.90 -4.02 8.98
N GLY A 47 4.77 -3.83 7.66
CA GLY A 47 5.86 -4.03 6.72
C GLY A 47 7.03 -3.08 7.00
N TRP A 48 6.76 -1.78 7.15
CA TRP A 48 7.81 -0.80 7.43
C TRP A 48 8.30 -0.80 8.88
N LEU A 49 7.47 -1.17 9.85
CA LEU A 49 7.94 -1.37 11.23
C LEU A 49 8.91 -2.56 11.32
N ALA A 50 8.68 -3.63 10.55
CA ALA A 50 9.59 -4.76 10.50
C ALA A 50 10.85 -4.45 9.69
N HIS A 51 10.68 -3.81 8.53
CA HIS A 51 11.75 -3.48 7.59
C HIS A 51 11.55 -2.08 7.02
N PRO A 52 12.17 -1.03 7.60
CA PRO A 52 11.97 0.36 7.19
C PRO A 52 12.25 0.63 5.71
N ASP A 53 13.27 -0.03 5.15
CA ASP A 53 13.64 0.06 3.72
C ASP A 53 13.04 -1.09 2.88
N GLY A 54 11.97 -1.71 3.36
CA GLY A 54 11.32 -2.86 2.73
C GLY A 54 10.81 -2.55 1.32
N SER A 55 11.07 -3.46 0.37
CA SER A 55 10.59 -3.36 -1.00
C SER A 55 9.07 -3.60 -1.11
N LEU A 56 8.48 -3.31 -2.28
CA LEU A 56 7.08 -3.64 -2.56
C LEU A 56 6.79 -5.14 -2.47
N GLU A 57 7.77 -5.98 -2.79
CA GLU A 57 7.68 -7.45 -2.61
C GLU A 57 7.60 -7.81 -1.13
N HIS A 58 8.37 -7.12 -0.27
CA HIS A 58 8.30 -7.31 1.17
C HIS A 58 6.91 -6.97 1.68
N LEU A 59 6.34 -5.84 1.25
CA LEU A 59 4.97 -5.45 1.60
C LEU A 59 3.94 -6.47 1.10
N ALA A 60 4.09 -7.02 -0.11
CA ALA A 60 3.23 -8.08 -0.61
C ALA A 60 3.29 -9.36 0.24
N SER A 61 4.48 -9.72 0.70
CA SER A 61 4.68 -10.82 1.66
C SER A 61 4.02 -10.53 3.00
N THR A 62 4.14 -9.30 3.52
CA THR A 62 3.43 -8.88 4.74
C THR A 62 1.91 -8.99 4.59
N ALA A 63 1.34 -8.59 3.45
CA ALA A 63 -0.09 -8.76 3.20
C ALA A 63 -0.52 -10.23 3.23
N ALA A 64 0.33 -11.14 2.72
CA ALA A 64 0.04 -12.57 2.74
C ALA A 64 -0.05 -13.15 4.17
N THR A 65 0.67 -12.56 5.14
CA THR A 65 0.52 -12.94 6.57
C THR A 65 -0.86 -12.66 7.14
N ARG A 66 -1.62 -11.77 6.47
CA ARG A 66 -3.01 -11.43 6.78
C ARG A 66 -4.02 -12.17 5.89
N ASP A 67 -3.57 -13.25 5.22
CA ASP A 67 -4.38 -14.03 4.28
C ASP A 67 -4.83 -13.23 3.04
N VAL A 68 -4.12 -12.14 2.72
CA VAL A 68 -4.36 -11.33 1.53
C VAL A 68 -3.24 -11.52 0.50
N LEU A 69 -3.54 -12.29 -0.53
CA LEU A 69 -2.65 -12.48 -1.67
C LEU A 69 -2.77 -11.31 -2.64
N VAL A 70 -1.78 -10.41 -2.62
CA VAL A 70 -1.66 -9.27 -3.54
C VAL A 70 -0.26 -9.24 -4.15
N SER A 71 -0.16 -8.77 -5.39
CA SER A 71 1.15 -8.53 -6.02
C SER A 71 1.75 -7.19 -5.57
N ASP A 72 3.07 -7.09 -5.65
CA ASP A 72 3.85 -5.86 -5.52
C ASP A 72 3.28 -4.70 -6.36
N THR A 73 2.92 -4.99 -7.61
CA THR A 73 2.31 -4.08 -8.58
C THR A 73 0.90 -3.64 -8.14
N ALA A 74 0.14 -4.51 -7.48
CA ALA A 74 -1.16 -4.14 -6.93
C ALA A 74 -1.01 -3.18 -5.75
N ILE A 75 0.00 -3.36 -4.91
CA ILE A 75 0.33 -2.42 -3.83
C ILE A 75 0.81 -1.09 -4.45
N HIS A 76 1.71 -1.14 -5.43
CA HIS A 76 2.25 0.05 -6.10
C HIS A 76 1.16 0.95 -6.69
N LYS A 77 0.18 0.36 -7.38
CA LYS A 77 -0.96 1.08 -7.97
C LYS A 77 -1.76 1.92 -6.96
N ARG A 78 -1.71 1.57 -5.67
CA ARG A 78 -2.43 2.27 -4.60
C ARG A 78 -1.66 3.47 -4.07
N PHE A 79 -0.38 3.61 -4.41
CA PHE A 79 0.38 4.83 -4.18
C PHE A 79 0.19 5.85 -5.30
N ASN A 80 0.04 5.39 -6.54
CA ASN A 80 -0.05 6.28 -7.71
C ASN A 80 -1.48 6.71 -8.06
N ILE A 81 -2.29 7.00 -7.05
CA ILE A 81 -3.63 7.54 -7.25
C ILE A 81 -3.47 9.01 -7.65
N VAL A 82 -3.86 9.33 -8.89
CA VAL A 82 -3.95 10.73 -9.34
C VAL A 82 -4.99 11.43 -8.48
N ARG A 83 -4.54 12.15 -7.46
CA ARG A 83 -5.35 13.19 -6.81
C ARG A 83 -5.80 14.12 -7.91
N HIS A 84 -7.12 14.22 -8.14
CA HIS A 84 -7.67 15.32 -8.94
C HIS A 84 -7.35 16.64 -8.20
N GLY A 85 -6.14 17.16 -8.37
CA GLY A 85 -5.68 18.38 -7.68
C GLY A 85 -4.18 18.61 -7.43
N SER A 86 -3.25 17.72 -7.80
CA SER A 86 -1.81 18.05 -7.66
C SER A 86 -0.90 17.29 -8.63
N ASN A 87 -0.48 17.98 -9.69
CA ASN A 87 0.48 17.51 -10.71
C ASN A 87 1.93 17.49 -10.18
N GLU A 88 2.29 16.57 -9.28
CA GLU A 88 3.67 16.55 -8.75
C GLU A 88 4.30 15.16 -8.51
N CYS A 89 3.69 14.05 -8.97
CA CYS A 89 4.24 12.70 -8.72
C CYS A 89 4.80 11.95 -9.95
N ASP A 90 4.77 12.52 -11.16
CA ASP A 90 5.22 11.84 -12.39
C ASP A 90 6.75 11.68 -12.55
N SER A 91 7.54 12.07 -11.54
CA SER A 91 9.00 12.11 -11.63
C SER A 91 9.72 10.84 -11.16
N PHE A 92 9.05 9.97 -10.40
CA PHE A 92 9.73 8.84 -9.74
C PHE A 92 9.78 7.54 -10.57
N GLU A 93 8.89 7.34 -11.54
CA GLU A 93 8.87 6.09 -12.34
C GLU A 93 9.86 6.05 -13.52
N ARG A 94 10.64 7.11 -13.78
CA ARG A 94 11.58 7.14 -14.93
C ARG A 94 12.98 6.59 -14.66
N SER A 95 13.34 6.19 -13.45
CA SER A 95 14.72 5.77 -13.13
C SER A 95 14.96 4.26 -13.04
N GLY A 96 14.03 3.39 -13.45
CA GLY A 96 14.09 1.96 -13.07
C GLY A 96 13.83 0.88 -14.12
N GLN A 97 13.53 1.17 -15.39
CA GLN A 97 13.31 0.11 -16.39
C GLN A 97 14.44 0.04 -17.41
N PRO A 98 15.23 -1.05 -17.48
CA PRO A 98 16.10 -1.30 -18.61
C PRO A 98 15.23 -1.53 -19.86
N LYS A 99 15.42 -0.69 -20.87
CA LYS A 99 14.87 -0.93 -22.22
C LYS A 99 15.53 -2.19 -22.77
N ILE A 100 14.82 -3.31 -22.71
CA ILE A 100 15.18 -4.49 -23.49
C ILE A 100 14.77 -4.16 -24.93
N ASN A 101 15.71 -3.61 -25.70
CA ASN A 101 15.51 -3.40 -27.13
C ASN A 101 15.46 -4.77 -27.81
N SER A 102 14.24 -5.23 -28.08
CA SER A 102 13.95 -6.25 -29.08
C SER A 102 14.07 -5.61 -30.46
N GLU A 103 15.30 -5.42 -30.93
CA GLU A 103 15.59 -5.03 -32.31
C GLU A 103 16.94 -5.63 -32.75
N MET A 104 16.94 -6.94 -32.96
CA MET A 104 17.80 -7.60 -33.96
C MET A 104 16.96 -8.69 -34.63
N ALA A 105 16.14 -8.25 -35.58
CA ALA A 105 15.80 -9.05 -36.72
C ALA A 105 16.99 -8.95 -37.69
N PHE A 106 17.81 -9.99 -37.76
CA PHE A 106 18.53 -10.47 -38.95
C PHE A 106 18.93 -11.93 -38.70
#